data_AF-A0A940T8K8-F1
#
_entry.id   AF-A0A940T8K8-F1
#
_cell.length_a   1.000
_cell.length_b   1.000
_cell.length_c   1.000
_cell.angle_alpha   90.00
_cell.angle_beta   90.00
_cell.angle_gamma   90.00
#
_symmetry.space_group_name_H-M   'P 1'
#
loop_
_entity.id
_entity.type
_entity.pdbx_description
1 polymer ?
#
loop_
_entity_poly.entity_id
_entity_poly.type
_entity_poly.pdbx_seq_one_letter_code
_entity_poly.pdbx_strand_id
1 'polypeptide(L)'
;MDFDELNPTSAANLSLYFMSILFDEEINDFIENTLSSEATDEVIAMRKQSMELAEKAQNPSELADAVRKIKDISGRQLIVKKILNNQQDTLPLLINKFKRSSHDVFIETAAMIFAYCDNEYIDTLLSEYEQIRDEYAKSQFCVVLGFRGRKDCKKFLQKEYERMCDLFDEDENEFEQGPLTALNALR
;
A
#
# COMPACT_ATOMS: atom_id res chain seq x y z
N MET A 1 19.17 -7.59 18.62
CA MET A 1 17.77 -7.18 18.76
C MET A 1 17.00 -8.29 18.10
N ASP A 2 16.48 -9.18 18.93
CA ASP A 2 15.54 -10.21 18.47
C ASP A 2 14.21 -9.47 18.31
N PHE A 3 13.70 -9.46 17.09
CA PHE A 3 12.38 -8.92 16.82
C PHE A 3 11.36 -10.03 17.04
N ASP A 4 10.13 -9.66 17.41
CA ASP A 4 9.04 -10.62 17.52
C ASP A 4 8.78 -11.34 16.18
N GLU A 5 8.05 -12.46 16.27
CA GLU A 5 7.78 -13.29 15.11
C GLU A 5 6.85 -12.55 14.14
N LEU A 6 7.19 -12.61 12.84
CA LEU A 6 6.33 -12.06 11.80
C LEU A 6 4.99 -12.80 11.80
N ASN A 7 3.89 -12.08 11.92
CA ASN A 7 2.58 -12.67 11.62
C ASN A 7 2.42 -12.74 10.09
N PRO A 8 2.36 -13.95 9.49
CA PRO A 8 2.27 -14.10 8.04
C PRO A 8 0.95 -13.58 7.46
N THR A 9 -0.08 -13.46 8.29
CA THR A 9 -1.42 -12.98 7.93
C THR A 9 -1.68 -11.52 8.29
N SER A 10 -0.69 -10.83 8.88
CA SER A 10 -0.82 -9.39 9.17
C SER A 10 -1.08 -8.58 7.91
N ALA A 11 -1.80 -7.47 8.07
CA ALA A 11 -2.08 -6.55 6.97
C ALA A 11 -0.78 -5.99 6.33
N ALA A 12 0.28 -5.84 7.12
CA ALA A 12 1.60 -5.42 6.65
C ALA A 12 2.22 -6.46 5.70
N ASN A 13 2.23 -7.74 6.09
CA ASN A 13 2.82 -8.81 5.29
C ASN A 13 2.00 -9.08 4.02
N LEU A 14 0.67 -9.05 4.11
CA LEU A 14 -0.22 -9.12 2.94
C LEU A 14 0.02 -7.96 1.98
N SER A 15 0.22 -6.74 2.50
CA SER A 15 0.52 -5.57 1.67
C SER A 15 1.87 -5.70 0.96
N LEU A 16 2.90 -6.21 1.64
CA LEU A 16 4.20 -6.51 1.01
C LEU A 16 4.04 -7.53 -0.13
N TYR A 17 3.25 -8.59 0.10
CA TYR A 17 2.96 -9.60 -0.93
C TYR A 17 2.19 -8.98 -2.11
N PHE A 18 1.13 -8.21 -1.88
CA PHE A 18 0.40 -7.57 -2.97
C PHE A 18 1.27 -6.58 -3.76
N MET A 19 2.17 -5.85 -3.08
CA MET A 19 3.15 -5.02 -3.77
C MET A 19 4.03 -5.87 -4.68
N SER A 20 4.58 -7.00 -4.21
CA SER A 20 5.49 -7.83 -5.02
C SER A 20 4.85 -8.46 -6.26
N ILE A 21 3.56 -8.78 -6.20
CA ILE A 21 2.85 -9.42 -7.31
C ILE A 21 2.08 -8.45 -8.22
N LEU A 22 2.00 -7.16 -7.86
CA LEU A 22 1.11 -6.19 -8.53
C LEU A 22 1.31 -6.12 -10.05
N PHE A 23 2.56 -6.24 -10.51
CA PHE A 23 2.93 -6.22 -11.92
C PHE A 23 3.49 -7.54 -12.44
N ASP A 24 3.29 -8.64 -11.70
CA ASP A 24 3.67 -9.97 -12.15
C ASP A 24 2.61 -10.51 -13.14
N GLU A 25 2.97 -10.61 -14.42
CA GLU A 25 2.02 -11.02 -15.47
C GLU A 25 1.50 -12.44 -15.28
N GLU A 26 2.36 -13.38 -14.86
CA GLU A 26 1.98 -14.79 -14.68
C GLU A 26 0.99 -14.95 -13.52
N ILE A 27 1.23 -14.26 -12.41
CA ILE A 27 0.32 -14.27 -11.25
C ILE A 27 -0.99 -13.57 -11.59
N ASN A 28 -0.94 -12.44 -12.30
CA ASN A 28 -2.16 -11.74 -12.70
C ASN A 28 -3.01 -12.56 -13.66
N ASP A 29 -2.39 -13.24 -14.64
CA ASP A 29 -3.08 -14.16 -15.54
C ASP A 29 -3.68 -15.35 -14.77
N PHE A 30 -2.95 -15.91 -13.81
CA PHE A 30 -3.45 -16.97 -12.94
C PHE A 30 -4.67 -16.51 -12.14
N ILE A 31 -4.59 -15.35 -11.47
CA ILE A 31 -5.70 -14.76 -10.71
C ILE A 31 -6.90 -14.54 -11.63
N GLU A 32 -6.68 -14.01 -12.82
CA GLU A 32 -7.77 -13.76 -13.77
C GLU A 32 -8.46 -15.06 -14.20
N ASN A 33 -7.69 -16.10 -14.52
CA ASN A 33 -8.20 -17.40 -14.91
C ASN A 33 -8.96 -18.08 -13.77
N THR A 34 -8.40 -18.13 -12.56
CA THR A 34 -9.05 -18.75 -11.39
C THR A 34 -10.34 -18.04 -11.00
N LEU A 35 -10.34 -16.70 -11.00
CA LEU A 35 -11.55 -15.93 -10.73
C LEU A 35 -12.60 -16.16 -11.83
N SER A 36 -12.22 -16.34 -13.08
CA SER A 36 -13.19 -16.60 -14.16
C SER A 36 -13.91 -17.95 -14.04
N SER A 37 -13.28 -18.95 -13.40
CA SER A 37 -13.83 -20.30 -13.26
C SER A 37 -14.60 -20.53 -11.95
N GLU A 38 -14.29 -19.79 -10.88
CA GLU A 38 -14.79 -20.07 -9.53
C GLU A 38 -15.41 -18.85 -8.81
N ALA A 39 -15.45 -17.67 -9.43
CA ALA A 39 -16.00 -16.48 -8.78
C ALA A 39 -17.53 -16.50 -8.66
N THR A 40 -18.00 -15.94 -7.55
CA THR A 40 -19.42 -15.62 -7.35
C THR A 40 -19.83 -14.40 -8.18
N ASP A 41 -21.12 -14.24 -8.45
CA ASP A 41 -21.67 -13.06 -9.12
C ASP A 41 -21.28 -11.75 -8.42
N GLU A 42 -21.15 -11.76 -7.10
CA GLU A 42 -20.74 -10.60 -6.30
C GLU A 42 -19.29 -10.21 -6.58
N VAL A 43 -18.37 -11.18 -6.65
CA VAL A 43 -16.96 -10.94 -6.99
C VAL A 43 -16.83 -10.41 -8.41
N ILE A 44 -17.58 -10.99 -9.36
CA ILE A 44 -17.62 -10.52 -10.76
C ILE A 44 -18.13 -9.08 -10.84
N ALA A 45 -19.21 -8.75 -10.13
CA ALA A 45 -19.77 -7.41 -10.09
C ALA A 45 -18.81 -6.39 -9.47
N MET A 46 -18.16 -6.73 -8.34
CA MET A 46 -17.16 -5.87 -7.69
C MET A 46 -15.96 -5.60 -8.59
N ARG A 47 -15.47 -6.63 -9.29
CA ARG A 47 -14.36 -6.50 -10.26
C ARG A 47 -14.75 -5.56 -11.40
N LYS A 48 -15.91 -5.79 -12.02
CA LYS A 48 -16.44 -4.91 -13.08
C LYS A 48 -16.55 -3.46 -12.61
N GLN A 49 -17.12 -3.24 -11.42
CA GLN A 49 -17.25 -1.89 -10.86
C GLN A 49 -15.88 -1.24 -10.62
N SER A 50 -14.92 -1.98 -10.08
CA SER A 50 -13.56 -1.49 -9.81
C SER A 50 -12.83 -1.10 -11.10
N MET A 51 -12.96 -1.93 -12.14
CA MET A 51 -12.42 -1.64 -13.48
C MET A 51 -13.06 -0.39 -14.09
N GLU A 52 -14.39 -0.29 -14.09
CA GLU A 52 -15.09 0.89 -14.61
C GLU A 52 -14.68 2.18 -13.89
N LEU A 53 -14.49 2.13 -12.57
CA LEU A 53 -14.03 3.28 -11.80
C LEU A 53 -12.61 3.70 -12.20
N ALA A 54 -11.70 2.73 -12.36
CA ALA A 54 -10.33 2.98 -12.78
C ALA A 54 -10.26 3.51 -14.22
N GLU A 55 -11.11 3.00 -15.12
CA GLU A 55 -11.22 3.47 -16.51
C GLU A 55 -11.76 4.90 -16.59
N LYS A 56 -12.82 5.22 -15.85
CA LYS A 56 -13.48 6.54 -15.89
C LYS A 56 -12.61 7.68 -15.36
N ALA A 57 -11.67 7.41 -14.45
CA ALA A 57 -10.79 8.43 -13.90
C ALA A 57 -9.73 8.87 -14.91
N GLN A 58 -9.75 10.10 -15.39
CA GLN A 58 -8.89 10.55 -16.49
C GLN A 58 -7.91 11.66 -16.08
N ASN A 59 -8.33 12.56 -15.19
CA ASN A 59 -7.49 13.66 -14.71
C ASN A 59 -6.88 13.38 -13.33
N PRO A 60 -5.83 14.12 -12.90
CA PRO A 60 -5.14 13.88 -11.63
C PRO A 60 -6.05 13.85 -10.40
N SER A 61 -7.06 14.73 -10.34
CA SER A 61 -8.00 14.76 -9.21
C SER A 61 -8.90 13.54 -9.19
N GLU A 62 -9.43 13.14 -10.35
CA GLU A 62 -10.25 11.92 -10.48
C GLU A 62 -9.46 10.67 -10.15
N LEU A 63 -8.21 10.59 -10.61
CA LEU A 63 -7.30 9.48 -10.29
C LEU A 63 -7.10 9.38 -8.78
N ALA A 64 -6.76 10.49 -8.12
CA ALA A 64 -6.56 10.52 -6.67
C ALA A 64 -7.84 10.17 -5.88
N ASP A 65 -9.02 10.53 -6.38
CA ASP A 65 -10.30 10.21 -5.76
C ASP A 65 -10.78 8.77 -6.01
N ALA A 66 -10.35 8.15 -7.11
CA ALA A 66 -10.70 6.77 -7.44
C ALA A 66 -10.02 5.76 -6.51
N VAL A 67 -8.81 6.06 -6.02
CA VAL A 67 -8.01 5.18 -5.14
C VAL A 67 -8.82 4.61 -3.97
N ARG A 68 -9.66 5.42 -3.30
CA ARG A 68 -10.46 4.95 -2.14
C ARG A 68 -11.64 4.05 -2.49
N LYS A 69 -12.00 3.93 -3.77
CA LYS A 69 -13.22 3.25 -4.24
C LYS A 69 -12.96 1.89 -4.89
N ILE A 70 -11.70 1.59 -5.19
CA ILE A 70 -11.31 0.41 -5.96
C ILE A 70 -10.95 -0.72 -5.00
N LYS A 71 -11.82 -1.74 -4.95
CA LYS A 71 -11.71 -2.85 -4.00
C LYS A 71 -11.03 -4.09 -4.60
N ASP A 72 -11.18 -4.29 -5.91
CA ASP A 72 -10.59 -5.43 -6.62
C ASP A 72 -9.13 -5.16 -7.05
N ILE A 73 -8.32 -6.22 -7.04
CA ILE A 73 -6.89 -6.16 -7.38
C ILE A 73 -6.63 -5.72 -8.84
N SER A 74 -7.46 -6.12 -9.79
CA SER A 74 -7.32 -5.75 -11.21
C SER A 74 -7.58 -4.25 -11.40
N GLY A 75 -8.62 -3.75 -10.73
CA GLY A 75 -8.90 -2.32 -10.69
C GLY A 75 -7.77 -1.54 -10.03
N ARG A 76 -7.20 -2.07 -8.93
CA ARG A 76 -6.05 -1.45 -8.23
C ARG A 76 -4.83 -1.41 -9.16
N GLN A 77 -4.54 -2.50 -9.86
CA GLN A 77 -3.45 -2.55 -10.84
C GLN A 77 -3.61 -1.49 -11.93
N LEU A 78 -4.82 -1.37 -12.51
CA LEU A 78 -5.09 -0.39 -13.55
C LEU A 78 -4.92 1.05 -13.05
N ILE A 79 -5.49 1.39 -11.89
CA ILE A 79 -5.37 2.76 -11.36
C ILE A 79 -3.93 3.10 -10.97
N VAL A 80 -3.18 2.14 -10.42
CA VAL A 80 -1.77 2.34 -10.09
C VAL A 80 -0.98 2.64 -11.37
N LYS A 81 -1.14 1.85 -12.45
CA LYS A 81 -0.48 2.11 -13.74
C LYS A 81 -0.79 3.53 -14.26
N LYS A 82 -2.06 3.93 -14.23
CA LYS A 82 -2.48 5.27 -14.69
C LYS A 82 -1.85 6.39 -13.86
N ILE A 83 -1.78 6.21 -12.54
CA ILE A 83 -1.20 7.20 -11.64
C ILE A 83 0.31 7.30 -11.84
N LEU A 84 1.02 6.18 -11.97
CA LEU A 84 2.47 6.17 -12.22
C LEU A 84 2.82 6.85 -13.55
N ASN A 85 2.01 6.63 -14.61
CA ASN A 85 2.17 7.31 -15.90
C ASN A 85 1.92 8.83 -15.84
N ASN A 86 1.24 9.32 -14.80
CA ASN A 86 0.98 10.74 -14.58
C ASN A 86 1.36 11.20 -13.16
N GLN A 87 2.50 10.71 -12.67
CA GLN A 87 2.90 10.87 -11.27
C GLN A 87 3.19 12.32 -10.90
N GLN A 88 3.72 13.12 -11.83
CA GLN A 88 4.03 14.54 -11.62
C GLN A 88 2.83 15.35 -11.15
N ASP A 89 1.65 15.10 -11.73
CA ASP A 89 0.44 15.84 -11.37
C ASP A 89 -0.36 15.16 -10.25
N THR A 90 -0.27 13.82 -10.12
CA THR A 90 -1.17 13.06 -9.24
C THR A 90 -0.58 12.78 -7.85
N LEU A 91 0.73 12.51 -7.75
CA LEU A 91 1.36 12.15 -6.48
C LEU A 91 1.32 13.27 -5.44
N PRO A 92 1.49 14.56 -5.79
CA PRO A 92 1.34 15.64 -4.80
C PRO A 92 -0.05 15.67 -4.15
N LEU A 93 -1.11 15.33 -4.90
CA LEU A 93 -2.48 15.23 -4.37
C LEU A 93 -2.63 14.03 -3.44
N LEU A 94 -2.07 12.88 -3.85
CA LEU A 94 -2.14 11.64 -3.08
C LEU A 94 -1.36 11.72 -1.77
N ILE A 95 -0.15 12.27 -1.77
CA ILE A 95 0.65 12.49 -0.55
C ILE A 95 -0.15 13.33 0.45
N ASN A 96 -0.75 14.43 0.01
CA ASN A 96 -1.55 15.29 0.88
C ASN A 96 -2.80 14.60 1.44
N LYS A 97 -3.44 13.73 0.66
CA LYS A 97 -4.57 12.90 1.12
C LYS A 97 -4.10 11.81 2.10
N PHE A 98 -3.01 11.12 1.79
CA PHE A 98 -2.45 10.02 2.58
C PHE A 98 -2.11 10.46 4.00
N LYS A 99 -1.47 11.62 4.16
CA LYS A 99 -1.16 12.19 5.49
C LYS A 99 -2.38 12.36 6.40
N ARG A 100 -3.59 12.41 5.84
CA ARG A 100 -4.85 12.70 6.57
C ARG A 100 -5.89 11.59 6.48
N SER A 101 -5.61 10.51 5.76
CA SER A 101 -6.57 9.44 5.51
C SER A 101 -6.55 8.42 6.64
N SER A 102 -7.73 7.93 7.00
CA SER A 102 -7.95 6.79 7.90
C SER A 102 -8.83 5.73 7.21
N HIS A 103 -8.75 5.66 5.88
CA HIS A 103 -9.56 4.76 5.06
C HIS A 103 -8.67 3.67 4.48
N ASP A 104 -8.79 2.45 4.99
CA ASP A 104 -7.85 1.35 4.74
C ASP A 104 -7.63 1.07 3.24
N VAL A 105 -8.72 0.97 2.48
CA VAL A 105 -8.65 0.77 1.01
C VAL A 105 -7.82 1.85 0.32
N PHE A 106 -7.91 3.10 0.80
CA PHE A 106 -7.11 4.20 0.27
C PHE A 106 -5.65 4.04 0.67
N ILE A 107 -5.38 3.74 1.94
CA ILE A 107 -4.04 3.59 2.50
C ILE A 107 -3.28 2.47 1.77
N GLU A 108 -3.88 1.29 1.64
CA GLU A 108 -3.29 0.13 0.97
C GLU A 108 -2.99 0.42 -0.51
N THR A 109 -3.96 1.00 -1.22
CA THR A 109 -3.78 1.30 -2.64
C THR A 109 -2.74 2.42 -2.84
N ALA A 110 -2.70 3.42 -1.95
CA ALA A 110 -1.65 4.44 -1.95
C ALA A 110 -0.27 3.83 -1.67
N ALA A 111 -0.16 2.88 -0.73
CA ALA A 111 1.08 2.16 -0.45
C ALA A 111 1.58 1.40 -1.69
N MET A 112 0.68 0.74 -2.45
CA MET A 112 1.03 0.13 -3.74
C MET A 112 1.57 1.16 -4.75
N ILE A 113 1.00 2.36 -4.82
CA ILE A 113 1.51 3.43 -5.69
C ILE A 113 2.91 3.87 -5.23
N PHE A 114 3.09 4.08 -3.92
CA PHE A 114 4.36 4.50 -3.33
C PHE A 114 5.45 3.44 -3.44
N ALA A 115 5.11 2.16 -3.53
CA ALA A 115 6.05 1.08 -3.79
C ALA A 115 6.78 1.26 -5.13
N TYR A 116 6.15 1.89 -6.11
CA TYR A 116 6.63 1.95 -7.50
C TYR A 116 6.89 3.36 -8.07
N CYS A 117 6.49 4.44 -7.37
CA CYS A 117 6.71 5.80 -7.86
C CYS A 117 8.20 6.24 -7.78
N ASP A 118 8.50 7.43 -8.30
CA ASP A 118 9.85 8.00 -8.24
C ASP A 118 10.29 8.29 -6.79
N ASN A 119 11.60 8.18 -6.53
CA ASN A 119 12.15 8.31 -5.17
C ASN A 119 11.87 9.68 -4.53
N GLU A 120 11.76 10.75 -5.31
CA GLU A 120 11.52 12.10 -4.78
C GLU A 120 10.23 12.22 -3.96
N TYR A 121 9.20 11.45 -4.33
CA TYR A 121 7.92 11.41 -3.62
C TYR A 121 8.03 10.68 -2.28
N ILE A 122 8.85 9.62 -2.24
CA ILE A 122 9.12 8.86 -1.03
C ILE A 122 10.00 9.64 -0.07
N ASP A 123 11.00 10.35 -0.59
CA ASP A 123 11.84 11.23 0.22
C ASP A 123 11.02 12.39 0.80
N THR A 124 10.11 12.96 0.01
CA THR A 124 9.15 13.97 0.49
C THR A 124 8.29 13.39 1.62
N LEU A 125 7.64 12.25 1.41
CA LEU A 125 6.77 11.64 2.41
C LEU A 125 7.52 11.22 3.68
N LEU A 126 8.76 10.75 3.55
CA LEU A 126 9.64 10.44 4.69
C LEU A 126 10.03 11.69 5.48
N SER A 127 10.36 12.80 4.79
CA SER A 127 10.67 14.07 5.45
C SER A 127 9.47 14.68 6.19
N GLU A 128 8.26 14.32 5.76
CA GLU A 128 6.99 14.76 6.33
C GLU A 128 6.29 13.66 7.15
N TYR A 129 6.99 12.60 7.54
CA TYR A 129 6.41 11.41 8.15
C TYR A 129 5.52 11.72 9.37
N GLU A 130 5.97 12.64 10.23
CA GLU A 130 5.23 13.09 11.43
C GLU A 130 3.87 13.73 11.11
N GLN A 131 3.63 14.14 9.87
CA GLN A 131 2.34 14.68 9.45
C GLN A 131 1.32 13.59 9.10
N ILE A 132 1.73 12.33 8.97
CA ILE A 132 0.83 11.19 8.79
C ILE A 132 0.09 10.95 10.10
N ARG A 133 -1.23 11.14 10.08
CA ARG A 133 -2.05 11.11 11.31
C ARG A 133 -2.45 9.71 11.75
N ASP A 134 -2.56 8.80 10.79
CA ASP A 134 -3.12 7.47 10.99
C ASP A 134 -1.99 6.45 11.19
N GLU A 135 -2.10 5.62 12.23
CA GLU A 135 -1.04 4.68 12.61
C GLU A 135 -0.98 3.48 11.65
N TYR A 136 -2.11 3.08 11.06
CA TYR A 136 -2.12 2.10 9.98
C TYR A 136 -1.43 2.67 8.72
N ALA A 137 -1.66 3.94 8.38
CA ALA A 137 -0.94 4.59 7.29
C ALA A 137 0.57 4.67 7.53
N LYS A 138 1.00 4.97 8.76
CA LYS A 138 2.42 4.92 9.16
C LYS A 138 3.01 3.51 9.03
N SER A 139 2.29 2.51 9.51
CA SER A 139 2.65 1.09 9.40
C SER A 139 2.84 0.68 7.94
N GLN A 140 1.87 1.00 7.09
CA GLN A 140 1.93 0.72 5.64
C GLN A 140 3.05 1.49 4.93
N PHE A 141 3.34 2.73 5.32
CA PHE A 141 4.48 3.45 4.77
C PHE A 141 5.81 2.81 5.15
N CYS A 142 5.93 2.24 6.35
CA CYS A 142 7.12 1.46 6.71
C CYS A 142 7.31 0.27 5.77
N VAL A 143 6.24 -0.46 5.44
CA VAL A 143 6.28 -1.58 4.46
C VAL A 143 6.80 -1.10 3.11
N VAL A 144 6.35 0.06 2.63
CA VAL A 144 6.85 0.67 1.38
C VAL A 144 8.36 0.90 1.44
N LEU A 145 8.90 1.41 2.54
CA LEU A 145 10.35 1.62 2.69
C LEU A 145 11.12 0.29 2.62
N GLY A 146 10.59 -0.77 3.23
CA GLY A 146 11.13 -2.12 3.16
C GLY A 146 11.14 -2.68 1.74
N PHE A 147 9.99 -2.63 1.06
CA PHE A 147 9.83 -3.06 -0.33
C PHE A 147 10.82 -2.36 -1.27
N ARG A 148 10.99 -1.05 -1.10
CA ARG A 148 11.91 -0.23 -1.91
C ARG A 148 13.39 -0.43 -1.57
N GLY A 149 13.73 -1.31 -0.62
CA GLY A 149 15.12 -1.59 -0.27
C GLY A 149 15.84 -0.44 0.42
N ARG A 150 15.12 0.46 1.12
CA ARG A 150 15.67 1.65 1.80
C ARG A 150 16.49 1.30 3.05
N LYS A 151 17.69 0.77 2.83
CA LYS A 151 18.63 0.38 3.89
C LYS A 151 19.08 1.57 4.75
N ASP A 152 19.05 2.78 4.20
CA ASP A 152 19.28 4.04 4.92
C ASP A 152 18.22 4.30 6.01
N CYS A 153 17.02 3.75 5.86
CA CYS A 153 15.93 3.88 6.82
C CYS A 153 15.94 2.83 7.95
N LYS A 154 16.92 1.92 8.03
CA LYS A 154 16.93 0.83 9.05
C LYS A 154 16.76 1.34 10.49
N LYS A 155 17.48 2.40 10.87
CA LYS A 155 17.38 2.99 12.21
C LYS A 155 16.03 3.65 12.47
N PHE A 156 15.43 4.23 11.44
CA PHE A 156 14.09 4.81 11.52
C PHE A 156 13.05 3.72 11.75
N LEU A 157 13.10 2.65 10.96
CA LEU A 157 12.19 1.51 11.07
C LEU A 157 12.29 0.81 12.44
N GLN A 158 13.50 0.67 12.99
CA GLN A 158 13.70 0.13 14.35
C GLN A 158 12.98 0.97 15.41
N LYS A 159 13.13 2.30 15.35
CA LYS A 159 12.46 3.20 16.28
C LYS A 159 10.95 3.19 16.13
N GLU A 160 10.44 3.08 14.90
CA GLU A 160 9.01 3.00 14.67
C GLU A 160 8.40 1.69 15.15
N TYR A 161 9.12 0.57 15.01
CA TYR A 161 8.72 -0.69 15.63
C TYR A 161 8.61 -0.57 17.14
N GLU A 162 9.66 -0.08 17.81
CA GLU A 162 9.65 0.16 19.26
C GLU A 162 8.49 1.09 19.68
N ARG A 163 8.29 2.20 18.95
CA ARG A 163 7.20 3.15 19.22
C ARG A 163 5.82 2.51 19.11
N MET A 164 5.60 1.65 18.11
CA MET A 164 4.31 1.01 17.91
C MET A 164 4.03 -0.05 18.97
N CYS A 165 5.02 -0.86 19.35
CA CYS A 165 4.92 -1.80 20.48
C CYS A 165 4.62 -1.09 21.81
N ASP A 166 5.18 0.11 22.03
CA ASP A 166 4.92 0.87 23.26
C ASP A 166 3.52 1.51 23.31
N LEU A 167 2.91 1.77 22.15
CA LEU A 167 1.64 2.51 22.04
C LEU A 167 0.41 1.60 21.94
N PHE A 168 0.55 0.40 21.41
CA PHE A 168 -0.55 -0.48 21.08
C PHE A 168 -0.35 -1.86 21.70
N ASP A 169 -1.46 -2.46 22.11
CA ASP A 169 -1.49 -3.86 22.50
C ASP A 169 -1.56 -4.72 21.23
N GLU A 170 -0.70 -5.73 21.13
CA GLU A 170 -0.58 -6.62 19.96
C GLU A 170 -1.90 -7.35 19.68
N ASP A 171 -2.70 -7.61 20.73
CA ASP A 171 -3.99 -8.29 20.62
C ASP A 171 -5.08 -7.43 19.96
N GLU A 172 -4.92 -6.11 19.90
CA GLU A 172 -5.92 -5.19 19.33
C GLU A 172 -5.54 -4.69 17.93
N ASN A 173 -4.26 -4.32 17.72
CA ASN A 173 -3.80 -3.77 16.45
C ASN A 173 -2.32 -4.10 16.19
N GLU A 174 -2.07 -4.89 15.15
CA GLU A 174 -0.73 -5.34 14.73
C GLU A 174 0.04 -4.27 13.89
N PHE A 175 0.04 -3.01 14.31
CA PHE A 175 0.66 -1.93 13.53
C PHE A 175 2.19 -2.05 13.48
N GLU A 176 2.81 -2.57 14.53
CA GLU A 176 4.24 -2.86 14.63
C GLU A 176 4.70 -3.88 13.56
N GLN A 177 3.79 -4.71 13.02
CA GLN A 177 4.10 -5.59 11.90
C GLN A 177 4.55 -4.82 10.65
N GLY A 178 4.17 -3.55 10.48
CA GLY A 178 4.62 -2.70 9.38
C GLY A 178 6.14 -2.51 9.34
N PRO A 179 6.72 -1.82 10.34
CA PRO A 179 8.16 -1.67 10.45
C PRO A 179 8.90 -3.01 10.62
N LEU A 180 8.31 -4.00 11.29
CA LEU A 180 8.91 -5.34 11.41
C LEU A 180 9.03 -6.06 10.05
N THR A 181 7.96 -6.05 9.26
CA THR A 181 7.93 -6.60 7.89
C THR A 181 8.98 -5.91 7.03
N ALA A 182 9.06 -4.58 7.11
CA ALA A 182 10.04 -3.79 6.39
C ALA A 182 11.48 -4.15 6.78
N LEU A 183 11.77 -4.28 8.07
CA LEU A 183 13.10 -4.65 8.57
C LEU A 183 13.53 -6.04 8.09
N ASN A 184 12.60 -6.99 8.04
CA ASN A 184 12.85 -8.33 7.49
C ASN A 184 13.14 -8.30 6.00
N ALA A 185 12.40 -7.51 5.22
CA ALA A 185 12.65 -7.33 3.78
C ALA A 185 14.02 -6.68 3.47
N LEU A 186 14.61 -5.95 4.42
CA LEU A 186 15.92 -5.30 4.28
C LEU A 186 17.11 -6.15 4.75
N ARG A 187 16.87 -7.39 5.20
CA ARG A 187 17.93 -8.30 5.68
C ARG A 187 18.85 -8.76 4.55
#